data_AF-A0A2R7Z1K7-F1
#
_entry.id   AF-A0A2R7Z1K7-F1
#
_cell.length_a   1.000
_cell.length_b   1.000
_cell.length_c   1.000
_cell.angle_alpha   90.00
_cell.angle_beta   90.00
_cell.angle_gamma   90.00
#
_symmetry.space_group_name_H-M   'P 1'
#
loop_
_entity.id
_entity.type
_entity.pdbx_description
1 polymer ?
#
loop_
_entity_poly.entity_id
_entity_poly.type
_entity_poly.pdbx_seq_one_letter_code
_entity_poly.pdbx_strand_id
1 'polypeptide(L)'
;MSQRALAALLSVPLLLGLFVFVGTQPLPYVTYRPGPTVDILSTREGKEIVEVTGHKTYRDDGELRLTTIYVDEPQDEVKLATLMRAWVDPDEAVYPYEAVYAPDETDESSDVESAVQMVSSQDSAIATALTELGYDVEPEVEVQNVEKSLPADGRLEVRDILVSIGGRQIETAEDVIKAVDEAPAGKPLTFVVRRKGEEISVDVTPRTVDGDKRIGITPGPGFTFPFDVTVDIGENIGGPSAGLMFSLAIYDTLTPGSLSGGAVIAGSGTIDAEGNTGPIGGIAQKIAGAEAAGARLFMVAADNCSDVTDLDTGDMRLVRVETMHDAVEAITAWTDDHDAALPTCEDPA
;
A
#
# COMPACT_ATOMS: atom_id res chain seq x y z
N MET A 1 31.80 -22.58 -52.15
CA MET A 1 30.84 -21.83 -51.29
C MET A 1 31.14 -20.36 -51.44
N SER A 2 30.16 -19.50 -51.74
CA SER A 2 30.42 -18.06 -51.78
C SER A 2 30.79 -17.58 -50.37
N GLN A 3 31.58 -16.52 -50.24
CA GLN A 3 31.90 -15.92 -48.93
C GLN A 3 30.63 -15.58 -48.14
N ARG A 4 29.55 -15.23 -48.84
CA ARG A 4 28.21 -15.01 -48.29
C ARG A 4 27.59 -16.27 -47.68
N ALA A 5 27.72 -17.43 -48.34
CA ALA A 5 27.21 -18.70 -47.83
C ALA A 5 28.00 -19.19 -46.62
N LEU A 6 29.32 -19.03 -46.60
CA LEU A 6 30.16 -19.35 -45.43
C LEU A 6 29.82 -18.43 -44.24
N ALA A 7 29.64 -17.13 -44.51
CA ALA A 7 29.24 -16.17 -43.48
C ALA A 7 27.88 -16.54 -42.86
N ALA A 8 26.86 -16.86 -43.68
CA ALA A 8 25.55 -17.28 -43.20
C ALA A 8 25.59 -18.59 -42.38
N LEU A 9 26.43 -19.55 -42.80
CA LEU A 9 26.57 -20.85 -42.12
C LEU A 9 27.18 -20.73 -40.72
N LEU A 10 27.94 -19.65 -40.47
CA LEU A 10 28.52 -19.35 -39.17
C LEU A 10 27.66 -18.38 -38.36
N SER A 11 27.12 -17.33 -38.98
CA SER A 11 26.37 -16.28 -38.29
C SER A 11 25.02 -16.74 -37.80
N VAL A 12 24.29 -17.58 -38.55
CA VAL A 12 22.95 -18.04 -38.15
C VAL A 12 23.00 -18.94 -36.90
N PRO A 13 23.86 -19.97 -36.79
CA PRO A 13 23.99 -20.75 -35.57
C PRO A 13 24.49 -19.93 -34.38
N LEU A 14 25.38 -18.96 -34.60
CA LEU A 14 25.84 -18.05 -33.54
C LEU A 14 24.72 -17.14 -33.03
N LEU A 15 23.93 -16.58 -33.94
CA LEU A 15 22.74 -15.78 -33.59
C LEU A 15 21.70 -16.63 -32.85
N LEU A 16 21.41 -17.84 -33.33
CA LEU A 16 20.50 -18.75 -32.65
C LEU A 16 21.04 -19.14 -31.25
N GLY A 17 22.34 -19.43 -31.15
CA GLY A 17 22.99 -19.72 -29.87
C GLY A 17 22.91 -18.54 -28.91
N LEU A 18 23.12 -17.31 -29.39
CA LEU A 18 22.97 -16.08 -28.60
C LEU A 18 21.51 -15.88 -28.17
N PHE A 19 20.54 -16.06 -29.06
CA PHE A 19 19.12 -15.94 -28.73
C PHE A 19 18.68 -16.96 -27.68
N VAL A 20 19.12 -18.21 -27.80
CA VAL A 20 18.85 -19.26 -26.80
C VAL A 20 19.54 -18.94 -25.47
N PHE A 21 20.77 -18.42 -25.52
CA PHE A 21 21.50 -18.01 -24.33
C PHE A 21 20.77 -16.87 -23.61
N VAL A 22 20.51 -15.75 -24.30
CA VAL A 22 19.78 -14.59 -23.73
C VAL A 22 18.38 -14.99 -23.26
N GLY A 23 17.67 -15.82 -24.01
CA GLY A 23 16.33 -16.29 -23.66
C GLY A 23 16.27 -17.17 -22.40
N THR A 24 17.40 -17.72 -21.94
CA THR A 24 17.47 -18.52 -20.72
C THR A 24 18.09 -17.78 -19.53
N GLN A 25 18.74 -16.62 -19.74
CA GLN A 25 19.25 -15.80 -18.65
C GLN A 25 18.14 -14.96 -18.02
N PRO A 26 18.14 -14.78 -16.69
CA PRO A 26 17.30 -13.76 -16.06
C PRO A 26 17.74 -12.38 -16.54
N LEU A 27 16.76 -11.51 -16.76
CA LEU A 27 16.96 -10.14 -17.19
C LEU A 27 16.61 -9.20 -16.03
N PRO A 28 17.34 -8.10 -15.83
CA PRO A 28 17.16 -7.20 -14.68
C PRO A 28 15.98 -6.25 -14.92
N TYR A 29 14.79 -6.81 -15.08
CA TYR A 29 13.54 -6.10 -15.32
C TYR A 29 12.43 -6.75 -14.49
N VAL A 30 11.43 -5.95 -14.15
CA VAL A 30 10.22 -6.39 -13.47
C VAL A 30 9.02 -5.99 -14.31
N THR A 31 7.95 -6.75 -14.20
CA THR A 31 6.69 -6.50 -14.90
C THR A 31 5.60 -6.10 -13.92
N TYR A 32 4.80 -5.12 -14.31
CA TYR A 32 3.61 -4.70 -13.59
C TYR A 32 2.42 -5.13 -14.42
N ARG A 33 1.42 -5.75 -13.79
CA ARG A 33 0.19 -6.19 -14.45
C ARG A 33 -1.03 -5.94 -13.57
N PRO A 34 -2.24 -5.77 -14.14
CA PRO A 34 -3.45 -5.55 -13.37
C PRO A 34 -3.68 -6.67 -12.34
N GLY A 35 -3.94 -6.27 -11.10
CA GLY A 35 -4.34 -7.16 -10.02
C GLY A 35 -5.87 -7.17 -9.85
N PRO A 36 -6.40 -8.00 -8.94
CA PRO A 36 -7.82 -7.97 -8.60
C PRO A 36 -8.22 -6.64 -7.96
N THR A 37 -9.50 -6.30 -8.06
CA THR A 37 -10.09 -5.21 -7.29
C THR A 37 -10.84 -5.77 -6.08
N VAL A 38 -10.85 -5.01 -4.98
CA VAL A 38 -11.53 -5.39 -3.74
C VAL A 38 -12.49 -4.28 -3.38
N ASP A 39 -13.77 -4.60 -3.25
CA ASP A 39 -14.76 -3.68 -2.68
C ASP A 39 -14.57 -3.65 -1.16
N ILE A 40 -14.09 -2.52 -0.65
CA ILE A 40 -13.74 -2.33 0.76
C ILE A 40 -14.94 -1.97 1.63
N LEU A 41 -16.11 -1.71 1.05
CA LEU A 41 -17.39 -1.62 1.79
C LEU A 41 -18.02 -3.00 2.03
N SER A 42 -17.51 -4.04 1.38
CA SER A 42 -18.05 -5.40 1.44
C SER A 42 -17.60 -6.20 2.67
N THR A 43 -18.05 -7.46 2.73
CA THR A 43 -17.64 -8.43 3.74
C THR A 43 -16.68 -9.48 3.18
N ARG A 44 -15.67 -9.84 3.97
CA ARG A 44 -14.77 -10.96 3.72
C ARG A 44 -14.92 -12.02 4.82
N GLU A 45 -15.08 -13.28 4.43
CA GLU A 45 -15.23 -14.42 5.36
C GLU A 45 -16.32 -14.22 6.44
N GLY A 46 -17.37 -13.47 6.10
CA GLY A 46 -18.48 -13.15 7.00
C GLY A 46 -18.21 -12.01 7.99
N LYS A 47 -17.08 -11.29 7.84
CA LYS A 47 -16.76 -10.06 8.58
C LYS A 47 -16.71 -8.86 7.65
N GLU A 48 -17.05 -7.68 8.15
CA GLU A 48 -16.93 -6.44 7.39
C GLU A 48 -15.45 -6.12 7.16
N ILE A 49 -15.08 -5.66 5.96
CA ILE A 49 -13.70 -5.26 5.68
C ILE A 49 -13.35 -4.03 6.51
N VAL A 50 -14.22 -3.02 6.54
CA VAL A 50 -14.15 -1.89 7.48
C VAL A 50 -15.10 -2.15 8.64
N GLU A 51 -14.53 -2.57 9.77
CA GLU A 51 -15.26 -2.84 11.01
C GLU A 51 -15.06 -1.69 12.00
N VAL A 52 -16.16 -1.19 12.57
CA VAL A 52 -16.15 -0.12 13.57
C VAL A 52 -16.89 -0.60 14.81
N THR A 53 -16.23 -0.57 15.96
CA THR A 53 -16.81 -0.97 17.26
C THR A 53 -16.93 0.23 18.19
N GLY A 54 -18.07 0.34 18.89
CA GLY A 54 -18.30 1.42 19.85
C GLY A 54 -18.80 2.73 19.22
N HIS A 55 -19.06 2.74 17.91
CA HIS A 55 -19.65 3.87 17.19
C HIS A 55 -20.79 3.43 16.27
N LYS A 56 -21.65 4.37 15.87
CA LYS A 56 -22.74 4.08 14.94
C LYS A 56 -22.19 4.01 13.51
N THR A 57 -22.54 2.97 12.77
CA THR A 57 -22.19 2.80 11.36
C THR A 57 -23.39 2.91 10.44
N TYR A 58 -23.11 3.19 9.17
CA TYR A 58 -24.04 3.23 8.06
C TYR A 58 -23.53 2.29 6.96
N ARG A 59 -24.46 1.73 6.20
CA ARG A 59 -24.19 0.72 5.18
C ARG A 59 -25.14 0.95 4.02
N ASP A 60 -24.66 0.70 2.81
CA ASP A 60 -25.43 0.77 1.58
C ASP A 60 -24.97 -0.27 0.55
N ASP A 61 -25.58 -0.22 -0.63
CA ASP A 61 -25.39 -1.19 -1.73
C ASP A 61 -24.34 -0.73 -2.77
N GLY A 62 -23.68 0.40 -2.55
CA GLY A 62 -22.63 0.91 -3.42
C GLY A 62 -21.25 0.33 -3.09
N GLU A 63 -20.28 0.60 -3.97
CA GLU A 63 -18.97 -0.02 -3.89
C GLU A 63 -17.86 1.03 -3.94
N LEU A 64 -16.92 0.92 -3.00
CA LEU A 64 -15.64 1.61 -3.08
C LEU A 64 -14.58 0.54 -3.34
N ARG A 65 -13.94 0.59 -4.50
CA ARG A 65 -12.98 -0.42 -4.94
C ARG A 65 -11.54 0.04 -4.82
N LEU A 66 -10.79 -0.69 -4.00
CA LEU A 66 -9.35 -0.75 -4.07
C LEU A 66 -8.93 -1.42 -5.38
N THR A 67 -7.92 -0.87 -6.05
CA THR A 67 -7.24 -1.54 -7.17
C THR A 67 -5.82 -1.98 -6.78
N THR A 68 -5.44 -3.16 -7.24
CA THR A 68 -4.10 -3.73 -6.96
C THR A 68 -3.37 -4.01 -8.27
N ILE A 69 -2.07 -4.27 -8.14
CA ILE A 69 -1.23 -4.74 -9.24
C ILE A 69 -0.46 -5.96 -8.77
N TYR A 70 -0.09 -6.82 -9.70
CA TYR A 70 0.98 -7.78 -9.45
C TYR A 70 2.29 -7.18 -9.94
N VAL A 71 3.33 -7.34 -9.12
CA VAL A 71 4.71 -6.99 -9.42
C VAL A 71 5.54 -8.25 -9.21
N ASP A 72 6.50 -8.52 -10.12
CA ASP A 72 7.47 -9.61 -9.93
C ASP A 72 8.31 -9.34 -8.66
N GLU A 73 8.56 -10.38 -7.85
CA GLU A 73 9.29 -10.27 -6.58
C GLU A 73 10.80 -9.99 -6.81
N PRO A 74 11.53 -9.44 -5.83
CA PRO A 74 12.97 -9.16 -5.96
C PRO A 74 13.82 -10.33 -6.49
N GLN A 75 13.51 -11.57 -6.11
CA GLN A 75 14.26 -12.76 -6.50
C GLN A 75 13.67 -13.52 -7.70
N ASP A 76 12.61 -12.99 -8.34
CA ASP A 76 11.99 -13.61 -9.50
C ASP A 76 12.91 -13.61 -10.74
N GLU A 77 12.95 -14.75 -11.44
CA GLU A 77 13.70 -14.89 -12.70
C GLU A 77 12.87 -14.45 -13.91
N VAL A 78 12.85 -13.15 -14.20
CA VAL A 78 12.16 -12.62 -15.39
C VAL A 78 12.96 -12.92 -16.66
N LYS A 79 12.33 -13.62 -17.62
CA LYS A 79 12.96 -14.08 -18.88
C LYS A 79 12.46 -13.29 -20.09
N LEU A 80 13.24 -13.32 -21.17
CA LEU A 80 12.93 -12.60 -22.41
C LEU A 80 11.50 -12.88 -22.93
N ALA A 81 11.02 -14.12 -22.82
CA ALA A 81 9.67 -14.46 -23.27
C ALA A 81 8.56 -13.76 -22.48
N THR A 82 8.77 -13.54 -21.18
CA THR A 82 7.85 -12.78 -20.32
C THR A 82 7.87 -11.31 -20.71
N LEU A 83 9.06 -10.71 -20.84
CA LEU A 83 9.20 -9.31 -21.24
C LEU A 83 8.59 -9.02 -22.61
N MET A 84 8.79 -9.91 -23.58
CA MET A 84 8.22 -9.74 -24.93
C MET A 84 6.69 -9.87 -24.93
N ARG A 85 6.12 -10.63 -23.98
CA ARG A 85 4.66 -10.70 -23.81
C ARG A 85 4.15 -9.41 -23.19
N ALA A 86 4.74 -8.99 -22.08
CA ALA A 86 4.40 -7.75 -21.38
C ALA A 86 4.51 -6.53 -22.30
N TRP A 87 5.54 -6.48 -23.15
CA TRP A 87 5.75 -5.37 -24.07
C TRP A 87 4.68 -5.23 -25.18
N VAL A 88 3.94 -6.30 -25.48
CA VAL A 88 2.88 -6.27 -26.50
C VAL A 88 1.49 -6.14 -25.87
N ASP A 89 1.38 -6.39 -24.57
CA ASP A 89 0.14 -6.23 -23.82
C ASP A 89 0.00 -4.76 -23.39
N PRO A 90 -1.07 -4.04 -23.80
CA PRO A 90 -1.25 -2.63 -23.43
C PRO A 90 -1.46 -2.43 -21.91
N ASP A 91 -1.86 -3.48 -21.19
CA ASP A 91 -2.15 -3.38 -19.76
C ASP A 91 -0.93 -3.74 -18.89
N GLU A 92 0.15 -4.27 -19.46
CA GLU A 92 1.38 -4.60 -18.73
C GLU A 92 2.47 -3.53 -18.94
N ALA A 93 3.30 -3.31 -17.92
CA ALA A 93 4.45 -2.41 -17.99
C ALA A 93 5.74 -3.13 -17.62
N VAL A 94 6.85 -2.73 -18.25
CA VAL A 94 8.19 -3.28 -18.00
C VAL A 94 9.08 -2.19 -17.45
N TYR A 95 9.61 -2.39 -16.25
CA TYR A 95 10.51 -1.46 -15.58
C TYR A 95 11.90 -2.09 -15.37
N PRO A 96 12.99 -1.31 -15.45
CA PRO A 96 14.29 -1.75 -14.96
C PRO A 96 14.19 -2.14 -13.48
N TYR A 97 14.84 -3.24 -13.08
CA TYR A 97 14.83 -3.70 -11.69
C TYR A 97 15.24 -2.59 -10.71
N GLU A 98 16.31 -1.86 -11.02
CA GLU A 98 16.85 -0.78 -10.19
C GLU A 98 15.94 0.45 -10.06
N ALA A 99 14.88 0.54 -10.86
CA ALA A 99 13.87 1.58 -10.73
C ALA A 99 12.79 1.24 -9.69
N VAL A 100 12.71 -0.04 -9.29
CA VAL A 100 11.67 -0.57 -8.40
C VAL A 100 12.27 -1.08 -7.10
N TYR A 101 13.37 -1.83 -7.17
CA TYR A 101 13.99 -2.49 -6.02
C TYR A 101 15.43 -2.05 -5.80
N ALA A 102 15.86 -2.10 -4.55
CA ALA A 102 17.27 -1.95 -4.21
C ALA A 102 18.07 -3.19 -4.69
N PRO A 103 19.38 -3.04 -5.04
CA PRO A 103 20.19 -4.14 -5.57
C PRO A 103 20.34 -5.35 -4.64
N ASP A 104 20.20 -5.16 -3.34
CA ASP A 104 20.35 -6.16 -2.28
C ASP A 104 19.03 -6.54 -1.58
N GLU A 105 17.91 -6.07 -2.13
CA GLU A 105 16.57 -6.38 -1.61
C GLU A 105 16.22 -7.86 -1.82
N THR A 106 15.58 -8.47 -0.82
CA THR A 106 15.08 -9.83 -0.85
C THR A 106 13.56 -9.84 -0.79
N ASP A 107 12.93 -10.94 -1.20
CA ASP A 107 11.48 -11.11 -1.10
C ASP A 107 11.01 -10.88 0.35
N GLU A 108 11.74 -11.44 1.33
CA GLU A 108 11.45 -11.27 2.75
C GLU A 108 11.57 -9.81 3.21
N SER A 109 12.58 -9.05 2.75
CA SER A 109 12.70 -7.64 3.14
C SER A 109 11.61 -6.77 2.49
N SER A 110 11.28 -7.05 1.22
CA SER A 110 10.21 -6.37 0.48
C SER A 110 8.83 -6.62 1.11
N ASP A 111 8.56 -7.86 1.54
CA ASP A 111 7.32 -8.23 2.24
C ASP A 111 7.18 -7.50 3.58
N VAL A 112 8.27 -7.44 4.36
CA VAL A 112 8.29 -6.72 5.63
C VAL A 112 8.05 -5.23 5.42
N GLU A 113 8.72 -4.61 4.45
CA GLU A 113 8.53 -3.20 4.11
C GLU A 113 7.08 -2.93 3.67
N SER A 114 6.55 -3.76 2.77
CA SER A 114 5.18 -3.65 2.27
C SER A 114 4.14 -3.78 3.39
N ALA A 115 4.38 -4.65 4.37
CA ALA A 115 3.52 -4.81 5.54
C ALA A 115 3.56 -3.58 6.47
N VAL A 116 4.76 -3.04 6.74
CA VAL A 116 4.93 -1.81 7.53
C VAL A 116 4.21 -0.63 6.86
N GLN A 117 4.40 -0.47 5.55
CA GLN A 117 3.73 0.57 4.76
C GLN A 117 2.20 0.40 4.79
N MET A 118 1.70 -0.83 4.77
CA MET A 118 0.26 -1.11 4.83
C MET A 118 -0.33 -0.72 6.19
N VAL A 119 0.34 -1.03 7.31
CA VAL A 119 -0.12 -0.62 8.65
C VAL A 119 -0.20 0.91 8.72
N SER A 120 0.88 1.60 8.36
CA SER A 120 0.93 3.07 8.31
C SER A 120 -0.15 3.67 7.40
N SER A 121 -0.42 3.05 6.25
CA SER A 121 -1.46 3.46 5.30
C SER A 121 -2.86 3.36 5.90
N GLN A 122 -3.16 2.28 6.62
CA GLN A 122 -4.44 2.11 7.31
C GLN A 122 -4.60 3.13 8.43
N ASP A 123 -3.56 3.35 9.25
CA ASP A 123 -3.66 4.27 10.39
C ASP A 123 -3.73 5.74 9.94
N SER A 124 -3.00 6.13 8.89
CA SER A 124 -3.15 7.45 8.26
C SER A 124 -4.54 7.64 7.63
N ALA A 125 -5.11 6.59 7.04
CA ALA A 125 -6.46 6.62 6.49
C ALA A 125 -7.54 6.78 7.58
N ILE A 126 -7.41 6.05 8.69
CA ILE A 126 -8.31 6.19 9.86
C ILE A 126 -8.17 7.59 10.44
N ALA A 127 -6.94 8.07 10.66
CA ALA A 127 -6.68 9.40 11.19
C ALA A 127 -7.29 10.50 10.31
N THR A 128 -7.09 10.43 9.00
CA THR A 128 -7.64 11.38 8.02
C THR A 128 -9.17 11.37 8.04
N ALA A 129 -9.78 10.18 7.94
CA ALA A 129 -11.24 10.06 7.92
C ALA A 129 -11.88 10.58 9.21
N LEU A 130 -11.28 10.30 10.37
CA LEU A 130 -11.78 10.79 11.65
C LEU A 130 -11.56 12.31 11.81
N THR A 131 -10.44 12.84 11.32
CA THR A 131 -10.17 14.28 11.31
C THR A 131 -11.16 15.03 10.42
N GLU A 132 -11.48 14.49 9.24
CA GLU A 132 -12.50 15.02 8.33
C GLU A 132 -13.89 15.07 9.01
N LEU A 133 -14.18 14.11 9.87
CA LEU A 133 -15.41 14.05 10.67
C LEU A 133 -15.37 14.93 11.94
N GLY A 134 -14.26 15.65 12.16
CA GLY A 134 -14.07 16.58 13.27
C GLY A 134 -13.66 15.94 14.59
N TYR A 135 -13.14 14.71 14.58
CA TYR A 135 -12.51 14.11 15.76
C TYR A 135 -11.06 14.57 15.91
N ASP A 136 -10.63 14.76 17.16
CA ASP A 136 -9.23 14.98 17.48
C ASP A 136 -8.49 13.64 17.49
N VAL A 137 -7.44 13.52 16.69
CA VAL A 137 -6.57 12.33 16.60
C VAL A 137 -5.17 12.71 17.05
N GLU A 138 -4.67 12.05 18.09
CA GLU A 138 -3.35 12.35 18.66
C GLU A 138 -2.28 11.43 18.07
N PRO A 139 -1.15 11.97 17.57
CA PRO A 139 -0.02 11.17 17.09
C PRO A 139 0.72 10.52 18.27
N GLU A 140 1.14 9.29 18.07
CA GLU A 140 1.83 8.44 19.03
C GLU A 140 2.94 7.64 18.31
N VAL A 141 3.73 6.87 19.06
CA VAL A 141 4.65 5.88 18.50
C VAL A 141 4.07 4.49 18.68
N GLU A 142 4.06 3.68 17.64
CA GLU A 142 3.49 2.34 17.68
C GLU A 142 4.40 1.27 17.08
N VAL A 143 4.05 0.01 17.30
CA VAL A 143 4.67 -1.14 16.64
C VAL A 143 4.01 -1.38 15.29
N GLN A 144 4.72 -1.11 14.19
CA GLN A 144 4.22 -1.33 12.82
C GLN A 144 4.47 -2.75 12.31
N ASN A 145 5.51 -3.42 12.82
CA ASN A 145 5.80 -4.81 12.49
C ASN A 145 6.49 -5.52 13.66
N VAL A 146 6.29 -6.83 13.76
CA VAL A 146 6.98 -7.73 14.70
C VAL A 146 7.60 -8.88 13.90
N GLU A 147 8.93 -8.94 13.89
CA GLU A 147 9.67 -9.98 13.19
C GLU A 147 9.58 -11.32 13.93
N LYS A 148 9.22 -12.37 13.20
CA LYS A 148 9.14 -13.73 13.75
C LYS A 148 10.51 -14.20 14.25
N SER A 149 10.52 -15.01 15.31
CA SER A 149 11.74 -15.59 15.90
C SER A 149 12.73 -14.59 16.54
N LEU A 150 12.36 -13.31 16.62
CA LEU A 150 13.08 -12.29 17.38
C LEU A 150 12.46 -12.09 18.79
N PRO A 151 13.17 -11.46 19.74
CA PRO A 151 12.73 -11.42 21.14
C PRO A 151 11.34 -10.84 21.43
N ALA A 152 10.84 -9.95 20.57
CA ALA A 152 9.51 -9.34 20.69
C ALA A 152 8.38 -10.24 20.17
N ASP A 153 8.70 -11.28 19.40
CA ASP A 153 7.73 -12.24 18.86
C ASP A 153 6.92 -12.90 19.99
N GLY A 154 5.59 -12.83 19.87
CA GLY A 154 4.64 -13.30 20.87
C GLY A 154 4.63 -12.49 22.18
N ARG A 155 5.27 -11.32 22.22
CA ARG A 155 5.28 -10.42 23.40
C ARG A 155 4.69 -9.06 23.09
N LEU A 156 5.20 -8.43 22.03
CA LEU A 156 4.64 -7.21 21.46
C LEU A 156 3.76 -7.60 20.28
N GLU A 157 2.75 -6.78 20.01
CA GLU A 157 1.81 -6.95 18.91
C GLU A 157 1.84 -5.71 18.02
N VAL A 158 1.57 -5.90 16.73
CA VAL A 158 1.35 -4.79 15.79
C VAL A 158 0.20 -3.92 16.33
N ARG A 159 0.34 -2.58 16.23
CA ARG A 159 -0.54 -1.56 16.84
C ARG A 159 -0.47 -1.44 18.36
N ASP A 160 0.53 -2.02 19.02
CA ASP A 160 0.86 -1.62 20.40
C ASP A 160 1.38 -0.18 20.40
N ILE A 161 0.70 0.72 21.12
CA ILE A 161 1.19 2.08 21.36
C ILE A 161 2.31 2.02 22.40
N LEU A 162 3.49 2.49 22.04
CA LEU A 162 4.69 2.44 22.84
C LEU A 162 4.76 3.63 23.80
N VAL A 163 4.37 3.44 25.06
CA VAL A 163 4.27 4.52 26.05
C VAL A 163 5.63 4.81 26.71
N SER A 164 6.33 3.78 27.18
CA SER A 164 7.64 3.93 27.81
C SER A 164 8.51 2.69 27.69
N ILE A 165 9.83 2.88 27.78
CA ILE A 165 10.84 1.83 27.69
C ILE A 165 11.94 2.04 28.75
N GLY A 166 12.14 1.04 29.61
CA GLY A 166 13.09 1.13 30.72
C GLY A 166 12.82 2.29 31.69
N GLY A 167 11.55 2.69 31.83
CA GLY A 167 11.13 3.82 32.67
C GLY A 167 11.31 5.22 32.04
N ARG A 168 11.70 5.29 30.76
CA ARG A 168 11.74 6.55 29.98
C ARG A 168 10.54 6.60 29.03
N GLN A 169 9.87 7.75 28.96
CA GLN A 169 8.81 7.98 27.97
C GLN A 169 9.37 7.89 26.56
N ILE A 170 8.55 7.37 25.64
CA ILE A 170 8.86 7.30 24.22
C ILE A 170 8.10 8.45 23.55
N GLU A 171 8.82 9.32 22.85
CA GLU A 171 8.22 10.39 22.04
C GLU A 171 8.44 10.12 20.54
N THR A 172 9.54 9.44 20.18
CA THR A 172 9.83 9.10 18.79
C THR A 172 10.28 7.65 18.61
N ALA A 173 10.26 7.15 17.37
CA ALA A 173 10.78 5.83 17.04
C ALA A 173 12.27 5.68 17.39
N GLU A 174 13.05 6.77 17.29
CA GLU A 174 14.47 6.80 17.67
C GLU A 174 14.70 6.57 19.17
N ASP A 175 13.76 6.97 20.03
CA ASP A 175 13.86 6.68 21.47
C ASP A 175 13.87 5.18 21.73
N VAL A 176 13.06 4.43 20.98
CA VAL A 176 12.98 2.96 21.06
C VAL A 176 14.30 2.34 20.60
N ILE A 177 14.79 2.75 19.43
CA ILE A 177 16.06 2.25 18.85
C ILE A 177 17.21 2.48 19.83
N LYS A 178 17.35 3.71 20.31
CA LYS A 178 18.40 4.10 21.26
C LYS A 178 18.32 3.32 22.57
N ALA A 179 17.12 3.12 23.12
CA ALA A 179 16.95 2.38 24.36
C ALA A 179 17.29 0.89 24.21
N VAL A 180 17.03 0.28 23.04
CA VAL A 180 17.45 -1.10 22.73
C VAL A 180 18.96 -1.20 22.61
N ASP A 181 19.62 -0.25 21.94
CA ASP A 181 21.08 -0.22 21.80
C ASP A 181 21.80 -0.05 23.14
N GLU A 182 21.29 0.82 24.00
CA GLU A 182 21.84 1.10 25.34
C GLU A 182 21.56 -0.05 26.34
N ALA A 183 20.64 -0.97 26.03
CA ALA A 183 20.20 -2.01 26.96
C ALA A 183 21.35 -2.94 27.39
N PRO A 184 21.52 -3.26 28.68
CA PRO A 184 22.56 -4.19 29.12
C PRO A 184 22.35 -5.59 28.51
N ALA A 185 23.43 -6.20 28.00
CA ALA A 185 23.35 -7.52 27.37
C ALA A 185 22.74 -8.57 28.33
N GLY A 186 21.77 -9.33 27.83
CA GLY A 186 21.11 -10.42 28.57
C GLY A 186 20.18 -9.96 29.69
N LYS A 187 19.89 -8.65 29.82
CA LYS A 187 18.86 -8.15 30.74
C LYS A 187 17.57 -7.79 29.98
N PRO A 188 16.40 -8.03 30.57
CA PRO A 188 15.14 -7.58 29.98
C PRO A 188 15.05 -6.06 30.03
N LEU A 189 14.45 -5.51 28.98
CA LEU A 189 14.00 -4.14 28.85
C LEU A 189 12.49 -4.14 28.98
N THR A 190 11.96 -3.45 29.99
CA THR A 190 10.53 -3.37 30.24
C THR A 190 9.91 -2.29 29.37
N PHE A 191 8.96 -2.68 28.54
CA PHE A 191 8.06 -1.82 27.79
C PHE A 191 6.79 -1.60 28.59
N VAL A 192 6.27 -0.38 28.60
CA VAL A 192 4.85 -0.12 28.88
C VAL A 192 4.22 0.19 27.55
N VAL A 193 3.23 -0.61 27.16
CA VAL A 193 2.47 -0.43 25.92
C VAL A 193 1.01 -0.23 26.25
N ARG A 194 0.29 0.52 25.41
CA ARG A 194 -1.16 0.62 25.48
C ARG A 194 -1.76 -0.24 24.37
N ARG A 195 -2.54 -1.24 24.77
CA ARG A 195 -3.20 -2.19 23.87
C ARG A 195 -4.68 -2.21 24.19
N LYS A 196 -5.54 -1.90 23.21
CA LYS A 196 -7.00 -1.82 23.39
C LYS A 196 -7.42 -0.93 24.58
N GLY A 197 -6.72 0.20 24.75
CA GLY A 197 -6.95 1.16 25.83
C GLY A 197 -6.36 0.80 27.20
N GLU A 198 -5.76 -0.38 27.37
CA GLU A 198 -5.15 -0.81 28.64
C GLU A 198 -3.62 -0.72 28.59
N GLU A 199 -2.99 -0.21 29.65
CA GLU A 199 -1.53 -0.22 29.78
C GLU A 199 -1.03 -1.57 30.29
N ILE A 200 -0.09 -2.17 29.55
CA ILE A 200 0.47 -3.49 29.79
C ILE A 200 1.99 -3.35 29.89
N SER A 201 2.59 -3.97 30.92
CA SER A 201 4.05 -4.07 31.03
C SER A 201 4.55 -5.36 30.36
N VAL A 202 5.47 -5.22 29.41
CA VAL A 202 6.03 -6.32 28.62
C VAL A 202 7.56 -6.33 28.74
N ASP A 203 8.14 -7.42 29.24
CA ASP A 203 9.59 -7.58 29.31
C ASP A 203 10.12 -8.25 28.03
N VAL A 204 11.02 -7.57 27.33
CA VAL A 204 11.69 -8.06 26.12
C VAL A 204 13.20 -8.02 26.33
N THR A 205 13.90 -9.13 26.09
CA THR A 205 15.36 -9.20 26.26
C THR A 205 16.05 -9.10 24.90
N PRO A 206 16.79 -8.01 24.61
CA PRO A 206 17.46 -7.86 23.32
C PRO A 206 18.47 -8.97 23.06
N ARG A 207 18.56 -9.38 21.79
CA ARG A 207 19.52 -10.38 21.28
C ARG A 207 20.48 -9.72 20.31
N THR A 208 21.75 -10.12 20.33
CA THR A 208 22.70 -9.67 19.31
C THR A 208 22.48 -10.43 18.00
N VAL A 209 22.25 -9.71 16.91
CA VAL A 209 22.10 -10.20 15.54
C VAL A 209 23.01 -9.33 14.66
N ASP A 210 23.95 -9.97 13.95
CA ASP A 210 24.94 -9.30 13.08
C ASP A 210 25.78 -8.19 13.74
N GLY A 211 25.95 -8.26 15.06
CA GLY A 211 26.73 -7.29 15.84
C GLY A 211 25.87 -6.24 16.55
N ASP A 212 24.60 -6.11 16.18
CA ASP A 212 23.67 -5.13 16.74
C ASP A 212 22.66 -5.77 17.69
N LYS A 213 22.18 -5.03 18.68
CA LYS A 213 21.11 -5.53 19.57
C LYS A 213 19.77 -5.31 18.88
N ARG A 214 18.98 -6.38 18.80
CA ARG A 214 17.65 -6.35 18.21
C ARG A 214 16.62 -6.98 19.12
N ILE A 215 15.43 -6.44 19.08
CA ILE A 215 14.22 -7.04 19.66
C ILE A 215 13.25 -7.52 18.59
N GLY A 216 13.35 -7.03 17.35
CA GLY A 216 12.52 -7.45 16.23
C GLY A 216 11.17 -6.77 16.17
N ILE A 217 11.16 -5.45 16.34
CA ILE A 217 10.01 -4.61 16.02
C ILE A 217 10.44 -3.49 15.09
N THR A 218 9.51 -3.02 14.27
CA THR A 218 9.63 -1.75 13.54
C THR A 218 8.77 -0.71 14.25
N PRO A 219 9.33 0.21 15.05
CA PRO A 219 8.58 1.31 15.63
C PRO A 219 8.35 2.40 14.57
N GLY A 220 7.19 3.02 14.59
CA GLY A 220 6.85 4.10 13.65
C GLY A 220 5.72 4.99 14.17
N PRO A 221 5.27 5.97 13.36
CA PRO A 221 4.13 6.81 13.70
C PRO A 221 2.86 5.95 13.84
N GLY A 222 2.06 6.27 14.84
CA GLY A 222 0.74 5.69 15.10
C GLY A 222 -0.19 6.74 15.67
N PHE A 223 -1.42 6.34 16.02
CA PHE A 223 -2.44 7.26 16.51
C PHE A 223 -3.31 6.64 17.61
N THR A 224 -3.82 7.47 18.52
CA THR A 224 -4.91 7.06 19.42
C THR A 224 -6.25 7.51 18.85
N PHE A 225 -7.15 6.54 18.63
CA PHE A 225 -8.49 6.79 18.10
C PHE A 225 -9.56 6.79 19.21
N PRO A 226 -10.65 7.57 19.06
CA PRO A 226 -11.73 7.64 20.05
C PRO A 226 -12.60 6.37 20.13
N PHE A 227 -12.51 5.49 19.14
CA PHE A 227 -13.17 4.20 19.07
C PHE A 227 -12.40 3.29 18.10
N ASP A 228 -12.68 1.97 18.15
CA ASP A 228 -11.94 0.99 17.36
C ASP A 228 -12.42 0.99 15.90
N VAL A 229 -11.49 1.22 14.98
CA VAL A 229 -11.67 1.06 13.52
C VAL A 229 -10.61 0.09 13.01
N THR A 230 -11.03 -0.94 12.30
CA THR A 230 -10.12 -1.94 11.71
C THR A 230 -10.44 -2.16 10.25
N VAL A 231 -9.39 -2.32 9.44
CA VAL A 231 -9.49 -2.59 8.01
C VAL A 231 -8.82 -3.94 7.70
N ASP A 232 -9.57 -4.91 7.19
CA ASP A 232 -9.07 -6.25 6.86
C ASP A 232 -9.26 -6.57 5.37
N ILE A 233 -8.19 -6.35 4.59
CA ILE A 233 -8.10 -6.75 3.19
C ILE A 233 -7.27 -8.03 2.97
N GLY A 234 -6.98 -8.75 4.06
CA GLY A 234 -6.16 -9.95 4.15
C GLY A 234 -4.70 -9.81 3.76
N GLU A 235 -3.98 -10.92 3.89
CA GLU A 235 -2.51 -10.93 3.99
C GLU A 235 -1.76 -10.80 2.65
N ASN A 236 -2.44 -10.93 1.51
CA ASN A 236 -1.78 -10.93 0.18
C ASN A 236 -1.77 -9.56 -0.50
N ILE A 237 -2.17 -8.50 0.20
CA ILE A 237 -2.19 -7.14 -0.34
C ILE A 237 -1.39 -6.25 0.60
N GLY A 238 -0.36 -5.59 0.06
CA GLY A 238 0.56 -4.73 0.79
C GLY A 238 0.75 -3.36 0.13
N GLY A 239 1.66 -2.57 0.70
CA GLY A 239 2.03 -1.24 0.20
C GLY A 239 1.04 -0.12 0.58
N PRO A 240 1.41 1.16 0.34
CA PRO A 240 0.70 2.29 0.92
C PRO A 240 -0.44 2.82 0.04
N SER A 241 -0.59 2.29 -1.17
CA SER A 241 -1.40 2.88 -2.26
C SER A 241 -2.93 2.79 -2.08
N ALA A 242 -3.37 2.18 -0.98
CA ALA A 242 -4.76 1.99 -0.60
C ALA A 242 -5.31 3.09 0.32
N GLY A 243 -4.43 3.95 0.86
CA GLY A 243 -4.75 4.90 1.93
C GLY A 243 -5.94 5.80 1.60
N LEU A 244 -5.98 6.38 0.40
CA LEU A 244 -7.12 7.20 -0.03
C LEU A 244 -8.44 6.41 0.00
N MET A 245 -8.48 5.22 -0.58
CA MET A 245 -9.71 4.43 -0.64
C MET A 245 -10.15 3.96 0.76
N PHE A 246 -9.22 3.56 1.62
CA PHE A 246 -9.53 3.25 3.02
C PHE A 246 -10.16 4.45 3.75
N SER A 247 -9.61 5.65 3.57
CA SER A 247 -10.14 6.85 4.22
C SER A 247 -11.58 7.16 3.77
N LEU A 248 -11.86 7.01 2.48
CA LEU A 248 -13.21 7.19 1.91
C LEU A 248 -14.19 6.13 2.43
N ALA A 249 -13.78 4.87 2.54
CA ALA A 249 -14.64 3.80 3.06
C ALA A 249 -14.94 3.94 4.55
N ILE A 250 -13.97 4.41 5.34
CA ILE A 250 -14.18 4.72 6.76
C ILE A 250 -15.13 5.92 6.89
N TYR A 251 -14.93 6.97 6.09
CA TYR A 251 -15.82 8.13 6.07
C TYR A 251 -17.25 7.75 5.69
N ASP A 252 -17.43 6.97 4.63
CA ASP A 252 -18.73 6.45 4.19
C ASP A 252 -19.39 5.60 5.29
N THR A 253 -18.65 4.66 5.89
CA THR A 253 -19.14 3.82 6.99
C THR A 253 -19.60 4.62 8.22
N LEU A 254 -19.02 5.80 8.46
CA LEU A 254 -19.30 6.66 9.61
C LEU A 254 -20.32 7.77 9.33
N THR A 255 -20.73 7.98 8.07
CA THR A 255 -21.65 9.05 7.68
C THR A 255 -23.01 8.53 7.20
N PRO A 256 -24.13 9.20 7.52
CA PRO A 256 -25.42 8.79 6.99
C PRO A 256 -25.52 9.05 5.48
N GLY A 257 -25.89 8.01 4.73
CA GLY A 257 -26.08 8.11 3.29
C GLY A 257 -25.29 7.02 2.58
N SER A 258 -25.11 7.19 1.27
CA SER A 258 -24.16 6.44 0.46
C SER A 258 -23.31 7.45 -0.27
N LEU A 259 -22.01 7.48 0.02
CA LEU A 259 -21.06 8.36 -0.67
C LEU A 259 -21.01 8.01 -2.15
N SER A 260 -21.07 6.72 -2.49
CA SER A 260 -21.04 6.26 -3.88
C SER A 260 -22.37 6.37 -4.62
N GLY A 261 -23.47 6.65 -3.91
CA GLY A 261 -24.82 6.71 -4.49
C GLY A 261 -25.28 5.38 -5.11
N GLY A 262 -24.72 4.24 -4.67
CA GLY A 262 -24.97 2.92 -5.26
C GLY A 262 -24.17 2.61 -6.52
N ALA A 263 -23.21 3.46 -6.91
CA ALA A 263 -22.31 3.21 -8.03
C ALA A 263 -21.04 2.47 -7.60
N VAL A 264 -20.29 1.98 -8.60
CA VAL A 264 -18.94 1.46 -8.39
C VAL A 264 -17.94 2.59 -8.60
N ILE A 265 -17.27 3.00 -7.54
CA ILE A 265 -16.22 4.02 -7.55
C ILE A 265 -14.90 3.35 -7.17
N ALA A 266 -13.83 3.65 -7.88
CA ALA A 266 -12.51 3.14 -7.61
C ALA A 266 -11.50 4.28 -7.41
N GLY A 267 -10.28 3.92 -7.02
CA GLY A 267 -9.19 4.88 -6.93
C GLY A 267 -7.94 4.24 -6.39
N SER A 268 -6.86 5.01 -6.41
CA SER A 268 -5.63 4.67 -5.70
C SER A 268 -4.85 5.95 -5.39
N GLY A 269 -4.18 5.94 -4.24
CA GLY A 269 -3.42 7.07 -3.73
C GLY A 269 -2.92 6.71 -2.34
N THR A 270 -1.68 7.09 -2.04
CA THR A 270 -1.26 7.14 -0.63
C THR A 270 -2.01 8.27 0.06
N ILE A 271 -2.06 8.25 1.40
CA ILE A 271 -2.60 9.33 2.19
C ILE A 271 -1.65 9.59 3.36
N ASP A 272 -1.34 10.86 3.65
CA ASP A 272 -0.68 11.24 4.90
C ASP A 272 -1.71 11.55 5.99
N ALA A 273 -1.24 11.86 7.20
CA ALA A 273 -2.12 12.12 8.35
C ALA A 273 -2.85 13.46 8.26
N GLU A 274 -2.35 14.37 7.42
CA GLU A 274 -2.96 15.66 7.09
C GLU A 274 -4.03 15.54 6.00
N GLY A 275 -4.19 14.36 5.39
CA GLY A 275 -5.18 14.07 4.38
C GLY A 275 -4.75 14.43 2.95
N ASN A 276 -3.46 14.65 2.70
CA ASN A 276 -2.95 14.85 1.35
C ASN A 276 -2.76 13.49 0.65
N THR A 277 -3.18 13.44 -0.61
CA THR A 277 -2.96 12.28 -1.47
C THR A 277 -1.56 12.32 -2.07
N GLY A 278 -0.91 11.15 -2.14
CA GLY A 278 0.40 11.02 -2.77
C GLY A 278 0.42 10.03 -3.92
N PRO A 279 1.50 10.06 -4.73
CA PRO A 279 1.62 9.25 -5.92
C PRO A 279 1.75 7.76 -5.62
N ILE A 280 1.38 6.94 -6.59
CA ILE A 280 1.45 5.49 -6.54
C ILE A 280 2.13 4.92 -7.80
N GLY A 281 2.63 3.69 -7.69
CA GLY A 281 3.12 2.91 -8.83
C GLY A 281 2.00 2.17 -9.56
N GLY A 282 2.15 2.00 -10.88
CA GLY A 282 1.27 1.17 -11.71
C GLY A 282 -0.15 1.73 -11.88
N ILE A 283 -0.31 3.06 -11.94
CA ILE A 283 -1.63 3.71 -12.09
C ILE A 283 -2.38 3.23 -13.34
N ALA A 284 -1.69 3.02 -14.47
CA ALA A 284 -2.32 2.50 -15.68
C ALA A 284 -2.92 1.11 -15.48
N GLN A 285 -2.17 0.18 -14.86
CA GLN A 285 -2.65 -1.17 -14.52
C GLN A 285 -3.86 -1.13 -13.57
N LYS A 286 -3.85 -0.19 -12.62
CA LYS A 286 -4.93 0.01 -11.64
C LYS A 286 -6.19 0.55 -12.29
N ILE A 287 -6.06 1.51 -13.21
CA ILE A 287 -7.16 2.05 -14.01
C ILE A 287 -7.79 0.93 -14.85
N ALA A 288 -6.98 0.12 -15.55
CA ALA A 288 -7.47 -1.03 -16.30
C ALA A 288 -8.24 -2.03 -15.41
N GLY A 289 -7.72 -2.30 -14.21
CA GLY A 289 -8.40 -3.14 -13.23
C GLY A 289 -9.74 -2.57 -12.75
N ALA A 290 -9.83 -1.26 -12.54
CA ALA A 290 -11.07 -0.58 -12.17
C ALA A 290 -12.11 -0.59 -13.30
N GLU A 291 -11.68 -0.33 -14.54
CA GLU A 291 -12.55 -0.38 -15.71
C GLU A 291 -13.13 -1.81 -15.88
N ALA A 292 -12.29 -2.84 -15.78
CA ALA A 292 -12.71 -4.23 -15.83
C ALA A 292 -13.68 -4.60 -14.69
N ALA A 293 -13.60 -3.91 -13.54
CA ALA A 293 -14.52 -4.05 -12.42
C ALA A 293 -15.82 -3.24 -12.58
N GLY A 294 -15.97 -2.48 -13.68
CA GLY A 294 -17.16 -1.69 -13.97
C GLY A 294 -17.24 -0.36 -13.22
N ALA A 295 -16.10 0.16 -12.72
CA ALA A 295 -16.05 1.45 -12.07
C ALA A 295 -16.50 2.57 -13.03
N ARG A 296 -17.26 3.53 -12.51
CA ARG A 296 -17.74 4.71 -13.25
C ARG A 296 -16.86 5.93 -13.02
N LEU A 297 -16.15 5.94 -11.90
CA LEU A 297 -15.33 7.04 -11.43
C LEU A 297 -14.05 6.47 -10.84
N PHE A 298 -12.91 7.07 -11.15
CA PHE A 298 -11.61 6.69 -10.61
C PHE A 298 -10.88 7.91 -10.04
N MET A 299 -10.54 7.87 -8.75
CA MET A 299 -9.73 8.91 -8.10
C MET A 299 -8.25 8.73 -8.43
N VAL A 300 -7.63 9.77 -8.98
CA VAL A 300 -6.21 9.83 -9.35
C VAL A 300 -5.53 10.90 -8.50
N ALA A 301 -4.54 10.50 -7.71
CA ALA A 301 -3.68 11.45 -7.01
C ALA A 301 -3.02 12.42 -8.00
N ALA A 302 -2.99 13.71 -7.68
CA ALA A 302 -2.53 14.76 -8.60
C ALA A 302 -1.15 14.50 -9.20
N ASP A 303 -0.22 13.93 -8.42
CA ASP A 303 1.14 13.63 -8.85
C ASP A 303 1.23 12.46 -9.85
N ASN A 304 0.17 11.66 -10.03
CA ASN A 304 0.08 10.63 -11.07
C ASN A 304 -0.54 11.14 -12.38
N CYS A 305 -0.95 12.40 -12.46
CA CYS A 305 -1.67 12.89 -13.63
C CYS A 305 -0.88 12.78 -14.95
N SER A 306 0.45 12.89 -14.92
CA SER A 306 1.28 12.71 -16.11
C SER A 306 1.26 11.31 -16.70
N ASP A 307 0.87 10.32 -15.89
CA ASP A 307 0.92 8.90 -16.26
C ASP A 307 -0.41 8.40 -16.84
N VAL A 308 -1.44 9.26 -16.88
CA VAL A 308 -2.81 8.88 -17.26
C VAL A 308 -3.39 9.69 -18.43
N THR A 309 -2.68 10.70 -18.94
CA THR A 309 -3.22 11.63 -19.97
C THR A 309 -3.62 10.97 -21.28
N ASP A 310 -2.99 9.86 -21.64
CA ASP A 310 -3.22 9.16 -22.91
C ASP A 310 -3.97 7.82 -22.75
N LEU A 311 -4.50 7.54 -21.56
CA LEU A 311 -5.20 6.28 -21.29
C LEU A 311 -6.64 6.31 -21.83
N ASP A 312 -7.01 5.29 -22.59
CA ASP A 312 -8.42 5.02 -22.89
C ASP A 312 -9.05 4.39 -21.65
N THR A 313 -10.10 5.01 -21.13
CA THR A 313 -10.81 4.59 -19.91
C THR A 313 -12.27 4.28 -20.19
N GLY A 314 -12.65 4.20 -21.47
CA GLY A 314 -14.01 3.94 -21.90
C GLY A 314 -15.01 4.94 -21.32
N ASP A 315 -15.98 4.43 -20.56
CA ASP A 315 -17.02 5.24 -19.91
C ASP A 315 -16.64 5.67 -18.48
N MET A 316 -15.48 5.23 -17.97
CA MET A 316 -15.01 5.58 -16.62
C MET A 316 -14.37 6.96 -16.62
N ARG A 317 -14.80 7.83 -15.69
CA ARG A 317 -14.25 9.18 -15.54
C ARG A 317 -13.07 9.18 -14.58
N LEU A 318 -11.93 9.73 -15.00
CA LEU A 318 -10.80 10.01 -14.12
C LEU A 318 -11.00 11.35 -13.42
N VAL A 319 -10.75 11.39 -12.11
CA VAL A 319 -10.86 12.60 -11.29
C VAL A 319 -9.55 12.85 -10.57
N ARG A 320 -8.99 14.04 -10.77
CA ARG A 320 -7.80 14.49 -10.08
C ARG A 320 -8.16 14.89 -8.64
N VAL A 321 -7.41 14.38 -7.66
CA VAL A 321 -7.58 14.74 -6.25
C VAL A 321 -6.22 15.09 -5.63
N GLU A 322 -6.18 16.11 -4.78
CA GLU A 322 -4.99 16.48 -4.00
C GLU A 322 -5.14 16.04 -2.55
N THR A 323 -6.37 16.02 -2.03
CA THR A 323 -6.69 15.64 -0.66
C THR A 323 -7.85 14.64 -0.59
N MET A 324 -8.01 14.00 0.57
CA MET A 324 -9.19 13.18 0.87
C MET A 324 -10.48 14.01 0.81
N HIS A 325 -10.44 15.27 1.28
CA HIS A 325 -11.56 16.19 1.20
C HIS A 325 -12.00 16.44 -0.25
N ASP A 326 -11.05 16.69 -1.17
CA ASP A 326 -11.36 16.87 -2.60
C ASP A 326 -12.05 15.63 -3.19
N ALA A 327 -11.62 14.43 -2.77
CA ALA A 327 -12.23 13.19 -3.22
C ALA A 327 -13.69 13.07 -2.72
N VAL A 328 -13.97 13.41 -1.46
CA VAL A 328 -15.34 13.43 -0.92
C VAL A 328 -16.21 14.45 -1.67
N GLU A 329 -15.71 15.66 -1.91
CA GLU A 329 -16.44 16.69 -2.65
C GLU A 329 -16.72 16.26 -4.09
N ALA A 330 -15.72 15.70 -4.77
CA ALA A 330 -15.86 15.27 -6.17
C ALA A 330 -16.84 14.09 -6.31
N ILE A 331 -16.78 13.12 -5.41
CA ILE A 331 -17.72 11.99 -5.40
C ILE A 331 -19.14 12.49 -5.10
N THR A 332 -19.30 13.39 -4.12
CA THR A 332 -20.61 13.97 -3.79
C THR A 332 -21.19 14.75 -4.97
N ALA A 333 -20.39 15.59 -5.62
CA ALA A 333 -20.81 16.34 -6.80
C ALA A 333 -21.23 15.42 -7.96
N TRP A 334 -20.47 14.34 -8.17
CA TRP A 334 -20.76 13.36 -9.22
C TRP A 334 -22.01 12.52 -8.95
N THR A 335 -22.24 12.13 -7.69
CA THR A 335 -23.44 11.37 -7.32
C THR A 335 -24.71 12.21 -7.41
N ASP A 336 -24.63 13.50 -7.08
CA ASP A 336 -25.73 14.45 -7.27
C ASP A 336 -26.02 14.73 -8.76
N ASP A 337 -24.97 14.87 -9.58
CA ASP A 337 -25.05 15.06 -11.02
C ASP A 337 -23.91 14.32 -11.74
N HIS A 338 -24.25 13.25 -12.47
CA HIS A 338 -23.23 12.44 -13.16
C HIS A 338 -22.54 13.19 -14.32
N ASP A 339 -23.09 14.33 -14.74
CA ASP A 339 -22.54 15.25 -15.73
C ASP A 339 -21.79 16.43 -15.09
N ALA A 340 -21.66 16.47 -13.75
CA ALA A 340 -20.94 17.52 -13.04
C ALA A 340 -19.52 17.69 -13.58
N ALA A 341 -19.07 18.94 -13.68
CA ALA A 341 -17.67 19.26 -13.97
C ALA A 341 -16.82 18.90 -12.75
N LEU A 342 -15.88 17.97 -12.92
CA LEU A 342 -14.97 17.49 -11.88
C LEU A 342 -13.54 17.85 -12.26
N PRO A 343 -12.63 18.00 -11.28
CA PRO A 343 -11.22 18.21 -11.56
C PRO A 343 -10.64 17.06 -12.40
N THR A 344 -9.86 17.41 -13.41
CA THR A 344 -9.23 16.48 -14.34
C THR A 344 -7.72 16.66 -14.33
N CYS A 345 -7.00 15.68 -14.86
CA CYS A 345 -5.55 15.77 -15.06
C CYS A 345 -5.14 16.73 -16.20
N GLU A 346 -6.10 17.30 -16.94
CA GLU A 346 -5.87 18.33 -17.96
C GLU A 346 -5.95 19.75 -17.39
N ASP A 347 -6.46 19.91 -16.16
CA ASP A 347 -6.59 21.20 -15.51
C ASP A 347 -5.21 21.73 -15.06
N PRO A 348 -4.94 23.04 -15.20
CA PRO A 348 -3.70 23.62 -14.73
C PRO A 348 -3.59 23.48 -13.21
N ALA A 349 -2.42 23.02 -12.75
CA ALA A 349 -2.04 23.01 -11.33
C ALA A 349 -1.93 24.43 -10.75
#